data_AF-A0A6P2H1H6-F1
#
_entry.id   AF-A0A6P2H1H6-F1
#
_cell.length_a   1.000
_cell.length_b   1.000
_cell.length_c   1.000
_cell.angle_alpha   90.00
_cell.angle_beta   90.00
_cell.angle_gamma   90.00
#
_symmetry.space_group_name_H-M   'P 1'
#
loop_
_entity.id
_entity.type
_entity.pdbx_description
1 polymer ?
#
loop_
_entity_poly.entity_id
_entity_poly.type
_entity_poly.pdbx_seq_one_letter_code
_entity_poly.pdbx_strand_id
1 'polypeptide(L)'
;MTMQTRRHFLASTSLFAASCAASTPGFAGDVPYSDAELQRQMLGKLTNELDDRTVAAADSGYLFNAFFSWTPPTVAASAIRTLVAFGFGSRAPATGSTTPLPGPVNEAIADAVFQLHQQVAAPIFAQQEVASVLASKYALTAGVTSIATPAVSAATALSTVPTPDGVAAAIVKQAGSAAALGQVGVVTHRDQAALAVQASNALGMQAAVPAGLALPSAYDASAQQAALRRRDLYLLGNLGAQLGMLRIALINQEYPNG
;
A
#
# COMPACT_ATOMS: atom_id res chain seq x y z
N MET A 1 43.66 28.61 39.66
CA MET A 1 44.38 29.04 38.44
C MET A 1 45.38 27.96 38.10
N THR A 2 45.09 27.13 37.10
CA THR A 2 46.03 26.39 36.21
C THR A 2 45.20 25.49 35.29
N MET A 3 45.21 25.79 34.00
CA MET A 3 44.57 25.02 32.93
C MET A 3 45.23 23.64 32.79
N GLN A 4 44.43 22.58 32.70
CA GLN A 4 44.90 21.25 32.33
C GLN A 4 45.01 21.10 30.81
N THR A 5 46.18 20.66 30.38
CA THR A 5 46.66 20.60 29.01
C THR A 5 46.05 19.42 28.24
N ARG A 6 45.69 19.64 26.97
CA ARG A 6 45.32 18.63 25.97
C ARG A 6 46.47 17.64 25.75
N ARG A 7 46.55 16.53 26.48
CA ARG A 7 47.42 15.37 26.19
C ARG A 7 47.17 14.20 27.16
N HIS A 8 45.95 13.68 27.20
CA HIS A 8 45.68 12.34 27.76
C HIS A 8 44.46 11.73 27.06
N PHE A 9 44.64 11.28 25.82
CA PHE A 9 43.65 10.46 25.12
C PHE A 9 44.28 9.24 24.42
N LEU A 10 45.46 8.79 24.87
CA LEU A 10 46.11 7.59 24.31
C LEU A 10 46.89 6.87 25.41
N ALA A 11 46.20 6.30 26.40
CA ALA A 11 46.80 5.34 27.33
C ALA A 11 45.74 4.50 28.07
N SER A 12 44.73 4.00 27.36
CA SER A 12 43.78 3.02 27.91
C SER A 12 43.37 2.00 26.85
N THR A 13 44.34 1.48 26.11
CA THR A 13 44.14 0.39 25.14
C THR A 13 44.95 -0.81 25.57
N SER A 14 44.42 -1.60 26.50
CA SER A 14 44.85 -2.98 26.75
C SER A 14 43.81 -3.66 27.63
N LEU A 15 43.40 -4.87 27.24
CA LEU A 15 42.46 -5.79 27.91
C LEU A 15 41.00 -5.81 27.43
N PHE A 16 40.75 -5.78 26.12
CA PHE A 16 39.58 -6.47 25.53
C PHE A 16 39.83 -6.98 24.09
N ALA A 17 41.10 -7.19 23.73
CA ALA A 17 41.50 -7.65 22.39
C ALA A 17 41.91 -9.14 22.40
N ALA A 18 41.16 -10.01 23.10
CA ALA A 18 41.46 -11.44 23.18
C ALA A 18 40.26 -12.36 22.87
N SER A 19 39.18 -11.83 22.29
CA SER A 19 38.03 -12.64 21.85
C SER A 19 37.63 -12.44 20.38
N CYS A 20 38.39 -11.68 19.58
CA CYS A 20 38.07 -11.46 18.16
C CYS A 20 38.75 -12.45 17.20
N ALA A 21 39.44 -13.49 17.69
CA ALA A 21 40.12 -14.47 16.86
C ALA A 21 39.19 -15.60 16.39
N ALA A 22 38.10 -15.24 15.70
CA ALA A 22 37.36 -16.07 14.73
C ALA A 22 36.09 -15.35 14.23
N SER A 23 36.14 -14.04 13.95
CA SER A 23 35.09 -13.42 13.14
C SER A 23 35.51 -13.52 11.69
N THR A 24 34.99 -14.51 10.97
CA THR A 24 34.82 -14.39 9.52
C THR A 24 34.17 -13.03 9.24
N PRO A 25 34.61 -12.25 8.22
CA PRO A 25 33.90 -11.04 7.86
C PRO A 25 32.48 -11.43 7.46
N GLY A 26 31.54 -11.31 8.40
CA GLY A 26 30.12 -11.45 8.14
C GLY A 26 29.77 -10.32 7.20
N PHE A 27 29.26 -10.66 6.03
CA PHE A 27 28.64 -9.65 5.19
C PHE A 27 27.44 -9.09 5.98
N ALA A 28 27.04 -7.84 5.73
CA ALA A 28 25.91 -7.21 6.42
C ALA A 28 24.58 -8.02 6.34
N GLY A 29 24.53 -9.08 5.53
CA GLY A 29 23.42 -10.05 5.45
C GLY A 29 23.41 -11.14 6.53
N ASP A 30 24.44 -11.27 7.37
CA ASP A 30 24.54 -12.35 8.38
C ASP A 30 24.10 -11.93 9.80
N VAL A 31 23.71 -10.66 9.99
CA VAL A 31 23.09 -10.23 11.25
C VAL A 31 21.58 -10.41 11.12
N PRO A 32 20.96 -11.35 11.87
CA PRO A 32 19.51 -11.44 11.88
C PRO A 32 18.93 -10.11 12.38
N TYR A 33 18.14 -9.46 11.54
CA TYR A 33 17.38 -8.29 11.95
C TYR A 33 16.25 -8.75 12.87
N SER A 34 16.07 -8.04 13.98
CA SER A 34 15.00 -8.31 14.95
C SER A 34 14.07 -7.11 14.97
N ASP A 35 12.79 -7.35 14.69
CA ASP A 35 11.75 -6.33 14.77
C ASP A 35 11.72 -5.68 16.15
N ALA A 36 11.93 -6.47 17.22
CA ALA A 36 11.98 -5.97 18.58
C ALA A 36 13.18 -5.04 18.82
N GLU A 37 14.32 -5.31 18.20
CA GLU A 37 15.50 -4.45 18.32
C GLU A 37 15.34 -3.18 17.47
N LEU A 38 14.81 -3.30 16.26
CA LEU A 38 14.51 -2.15 15.41
C LEU A 38 13.50 -1.20 16.08
N GLN A 39 12.40 -1.74 16.64
CA GLN A 39 11.42 -0.95 17.38
C GLN A 39 12.02 -0.27 18.61
N ARG A 40 12.93 -0.95 19.34
CA ARG A 40 13.64 -0.36 20.48
C ARG A 40 14.50 0.83 20.05
N GLN A 41 15.23 0.68 18.95
CA GLN A 41 16.09 1.75 18.40
C GLN A 41 15.26 2.92 17.87
N MET A 42 14.15 2.64 17.18
CA MET A 42 13.21 3.66 16.73
C MET A 42 12.64 4.46 17.90
N LEU A 43 12.17 3.78 18.95
CA LEU A 43 11.65 4.42 20.16
C LEU A 43 12.70 5.30 20.83
N GLY A 44 13.92 4.78 21.02
CA GLY A 44 15.01 5.53 21.65
C GLY A 44 15.35 6.80 20.86
N LYS A 45 15.44 6.69 19.53
CA LYS A 45 15.71 7.83 18.66
C LYS A 45 14.57 8.85 18.67
N LEU A 46 13.33 8.41 18.49
CA LEU A 46 12.16 9.31 18.49
C LEU A 46 11.96 9.98 19.85
N THR A 47 12.23 9.29 20.96
CA THR A 47 12.16 9.91 22.30
C THR A 47 13.11 11.10 22.40
N ASN A 48 14.33 10.97 21.86
CA ASN A 48 15.31 12.05 21.88
C ASN A 48 14.97 13.19 20.91
N GLU A 49 14.44 12.88 19.73
CA GLU A 49 14.11 13.88 18.71
C GLU A 49 12.84 14.67 19.05
N LEU A 50 11.85 14.02 19.66
CA LEU A 50 10.56 14.63 19.99
C LEU A 50 10.50 15.20 21.41
N ASP A 51 11.48 14.86 22.26
CA ASP A 51 11.47 15.15 23.71
C ASP A 51 10.18 14.70 24.43
N ASP A 52 9.51 13.68 23.87
CA ASP A 52 8.27 13.11 24.39
C ASP A 52 8.24 11.60 24.18
N ARG A 53 8.45 10.85 25.26
CA ARG A 53 8.46 9.37 25.22
C ARG A 53 7.09 8.79 24.89
N THR A 54 6.00 9.46 25.28
CA THR A 54 4.63 8.96 25.06
C THR A 54 4.28 9.07 23.58
N VAL A 55 4.54 10.23 22.98
CA VAL A 55 4.37 10.44 21.53
C VAL A 55 5.30 9.52 20.75
N ALA A 56 6.57 9.41 21.15
CA ALA A 56 7.52 8.52 20.50
C ALA A 56 7.08 7.04 20.54
N ALA A 57 6.47 6.57 21.62
CA ALA A 57 5.94 5.22 21.72
C ALA A 57 4.78 4.97 20.75
N ALA A 58 3.87 5.93 20.61
CA ALA A 58 2.77 5.84 19.65
C ALA A 58 3.28 5.88 18.20
N ASP A 59 4.09 6.90 17.87
CA ASP A 59 4.59 7.12 16.51
C ASP A 59 5.52 5.99 16.04
N SER A 60 6.32 5.41 16.94
CA SER A 60 7.18 4.26 16.60
C SER A 60 6.35 3.09 16.07
N GLY A 61 5.20 2.79 16.70
CA GLY A 61 4.30 1.73 16.26
C GLY A 61 3.68 2.03 14.90
N TYR A 62 3.21 3.26 14.70
CA TYR A 62 2.62 3.71 13.43
C TYR A 62 3.62 3.65 12.28
N LEU A 63 4.81 4.20 12.47
CA LEU A 63 5.87 4.20 11.47
C LEU A 63 6.33 2.78 11.16
N PHE A 64 6.57 1.96 12.18
CA PHE A 64 6.98 0.57 11.98
C PHE A 64 5.95 -0.19 11.12
N ASN A 65 4.66 -0.04 11.44
CA ASN A 65 3.59 -0.66 10.67
C ASN A 65 3.56 -0.15 9.22
N ALA A 66 3.63 1.16 9.00
CA ALA A 66 3.62 1.76 7.67
C ALA A 66 4.84 1.34 6.82
N PHE A 67 6.01 1.15 7.44
CA PHE A 67 7.23 0.76 6.74
C PHE A 67 7.35 -0.74 6.48
N PHE A 68 6.76 -1.60 7.32
CA PHE A 68 7.07 -3.04 7.30
C PHE A 68 5.85 -3.95 7.12
N SER A 69 4.62 -3.45 7.25
CA SER A 69 3.39 -4.25 7.10
C SER A 69 2.71 -4.11 5.74
N TRP A 70 3.44 -4.44 4.67
CA TRP A 70 2.96 -4.30 3.28
C TRP A 70 2.11 -5.49 2.79
N THR A 71 1.99 -6.55 3.58
CA THR A 71 1.24 -7.75 3.19
C THR A 71 -0.24 -7.60 3.57
N PRO A 72 -1.16 -7.45 2.61
CA PRO A 72 -2.58 -7.39 2.92
C PRO A 72 -3.10 -8.73 3.47
N PRO A 73 -4.20 -8.72 4.24
CA PRO A 73 -4.89 -9.95 4.60
C PRO A 73 -5.37 -10.70 3.35
N THR A 74 -5.46 -12.02 3.46
CA THR A 74 -5.91 -12.89 2.36
C THR A 74 -7.23 -13.58 2.66
N VAL A 75 -8.00 -13.89 1.60
CA VAL A 75 -9.27 -14.63 1.70
C VAL A 75 -9.31 -15.80 0.73
N ALA A 76 -9.84 -16.94 1.16
CA ALA A 76 -10.03 -18.09 0.27
C ALA A 76 -11.05 -17.75 -0.84
N ALA A 77 -10.78 -18.21 -2.06
CA ALA A 77 -11.65 -17.95 -3.22
C ALA A 77 -13.12 -18.34 -2.96
N SER A 78 -13.36 -19.44 -2.26
CA SER A 78 -14.70 -19.94 -1.91
C SER A 78 -15.50 -19.03 -0.97
N ALA A 79 -14.83 -18.15 -0.21
CA ALA A 79 -15.50 -17.22 0.69
C ALA A 79 -15.87 -15.90 0.00
N ILE A 80 -15.29 -15.61 -1.17
CA ILE A 80 -15.48 -14.36 -1.88
C ILE A 80 -16.90 -14.27 -2.43
N ARG A 81 -17.57 -13.14 -2.13
CA ARG A 81 -18.93 -12.83 -2.58
C ARG A 81 -18.97 -11.72 -3.61
N THR A 82 -17.93 -10.87 -3.65
CA THR A 82 -17.78 -9.81 -4.65
C THR A 82 -16.31 -9.66 -5.04
N LEU A 83 -16.05 -9.48 -6.33
CA LEU A 83 -14.73 -9.10 -6.84
C LEU A 83 -14.65 -7.60 -7.00
N VAL A 84 -13.58 -6.99 -6.50
CA VAL A 84 -13.28 -5.58 -6.70
C VAL A 84 -11.94 -5.45 -7.40
N ALA A 85 -11.94 -4.79 -8.55
CA ALA A 85 -10.74 -4.57 -9.35
C ALA A 85 -10.38 -3.08 -9.43
N PHE A 86 -9.25 -2.72 -8.85
CA PHE A 86 -8.71 -1.36 -8.94
C PHE A 86 -7.75 -1.27 -10.12
N GLY A 87 -7.82 -0.15 -10.85
CA GLY A 87 -6.89 0.09 -11.96
C GLY A 87 -5.54 0.62 -11.47
N PHE A 88 -4.50 0.35 -12.26
CA PHE A 88 -3.14 0.83 -12.02
C PHE A 88 -2.46 1.21 -13.33
N GLY A 89 -1.93 2.43 -13.40
CA GLY A 89 -1.04 2.85 -14.49
C GLY A 89 -1.72 3.04 -15.85
N SER A 90 -2.94 3.59 -15.88
CA SER A 90 -3.66 3.89 -17.14
C SER A 90 -2.86 4.81 -18.06
N ARG A 91 -3.02 4.64 -19.36
CA ARG A 91 -2.42 5.47 -20.41
C ARG A 91 -3.32 6.63 -20.77
N ALA A 92 -2.69 7.66 -21.36
CA ALA A 92 -3.41 8.83 -21.85
C ALA A 92 -4.52 8.42 -22.82
N PRO A 93 -5.67 9.12 -22.79
CA PRO A 93 -6.74 8.87 -23.75
C PRO A 93 -6.24 9.07 -25.18
N ALA A 94 -6.84 8.34 -26.12
CA ALA A 94 -6.66 8.62 -27.54
C ALA A 94 -7.13 10.05 -27.87
N THR A 95 -6.55 10.66 -28.90
CA THR A 95 -6.94 12.00 -29.36
C THR A 95 -8.45 12.07 -29.63
N GLY A 96 -9.14 13.02 -28.98
CA GLY A 96 -10.59 13.17 -29.09
C GLY A 96 -11.43 12.38 -28.08
N SER A 97 -10.79 11.60 -27.19
CA SER A 97 -11.45 10.93 -26.06
C SER A 97 -11.02 11.56 -24.74
N THR A 98 -11.91 11.49 -23.74
CA THR A 98 -11.60 11.81 -22.34
C THR A 98 -11.37 10.57 -21.49
N THR A 99 -11.58 9.37 -22.04
CA THR A 99 -11.46 8.10 -21.32
C THR A 99 -10.03 7.56 -21.42
N PRO A 100 -9.30 7.41 -20.29
CA PRO A 100 -7.99 6.77 -20.27
C PRO A 100 -7.99 5.38 -20.90
N LEU A 101 -6.89 5.03 -21.54
CA LEU A 101 -6.66 3.69 -22.05
C LEU A 101 -6.10 2.80 -20.93
N PRO A 102 -6.42 1.50 -20.90
CA PRO A 102 -5.97 0.62 -19.82
C PRO A 102 -4.44 0.50 -19.74
N GLY A 103 -3.76 0.28 -20.86
CA GLY A 103 -2.34 -0.07 -20.80
C GLY A 103 -2.10 -1.48 -20.23
N PRO A 104 -0.84 -1.95 -20.29
CA PRO A 104 -0.52 -3.37 -20.05
C PRO A 104 -0.73 -3.81 -18.60
N VAL A 105 -0.64 -2.91 -17.62
CA VAL A 105 -0.83 -3.28 -16.21
C VAL A 105 -2.32 -3.50 -15.91
N ASN A 106 -3.21 -2.64 -16.40
CA ASN A 106 -4.65 -2.85 -16.29
C ASN A 106 -5.12 -4.08 -17.07
N GLU A 107 -4.47 -4.41 -18.20
CA GLU A 107 -4.70 -5.68 -18.89
C GLU A 107 -4.31 -6.88 -18.01
N ALA A 108 -3.13 -6.87 -17.39
CA ALA A 108 -2.72 -7.93 -16.47
C ALA A 108 -3.64 -8.05 -15.24
N ILE A 109 -4.19 -6.93 -14.75
CA ILE A 109 -5.19 -6.93 -13.68
C ILE A 109 -6.48 -7.59 -14.18
N ALA A 110 -6.95 -7.26 -15.38
CA ALA A 110 -8.13 -7.89 -15.98
C ALA A 110 -7.93 -9.40 -16.18
N ASP A 111 -6.75 -9.84 -16.59
CA ASP A 111 -6.39 -11.25 -16.73
C ASP A 111 -6.50 -11.99 -15.38
N ALA A 112 -5.99 -11.39 -14.31
CA ALA A 112 -6.09 -11.95 -12.96
C ALA A 112 -7.54 -11.98 -12.43
N VAL A 113 -8.33 -10.93 -12.71
CA VAL A 113 -9.77 -10.89 -12.39
C VAL A 113 -10.51 -12.00 -13.13
N PHE A 114 -10.24 -12.17 -14.43
CA PHE A 114 -10.87 -13.20 -15.23
C PHE A 114 -10.51 -14.60 -14.70
N GLN A 115 -9.22 -14.86 -14.42
CA GLN A 115 -8.78 -16.12 -13.82
C GLN A 115 -9.53 -16.45 -12.52
N LEU A 116 -9.70 -15.47 -11.64
CA LEU A 116 -10.42 -15.64 -10.39
C LEU A 116 -11.93 -15.83 -10.61
N HIS A 117 -12.52 -15.10 -11.57
CA HIS A 117 -13.94 -15.23 -11.91
C HIS A 117 -14.29 -16.64 -12.41
N GLN A 118 -13.37 -17.31 -13.12
CA GLN A 118 -13.55 -18.71 -13.50
C GLN A 118 -13.65 -19.68 -12.31
N GLN A 119 -13.21 -19.25 -11.12
CA GLN A 119 -13.27 -20.03 -9.87
C GLN A 119 -14.42 -19.56 -8.96
N VAL A 120 -14.88 -18.32 -9.14
CA VAL A 120 -15.85 -17.67 -8.26
C VAL A 120 -16.94 -16.97 -9.09
N ALA A 121 -18.16 -17.48 -8.98
CA ALA A 121 -19.35 -16.87 -9.58
C ALA A 121 -19.86 -15.66 -8.77
N ALA A 122 -18.99 -14.65 -8.57
CA ALA A 122 -19.30 -13.42 -7.86
C ALA A 122 -19.45 -12.23 -8.83
N PRO A 123 -20.31 -11.24 -8.53
CA PRO A 123 -20.33 -9.97 -9.24
C PRO A 123 -18.97 -9.26 -9.16
N ILE A 124 -18.65 -8.49 -10.21
CA ILE A 124 -17.40 -7.77 -10.36
C ILE A 124 -17.68 -6.28 -10.35
N PHE A 125 -17.04 -5.52 -9.48
CA PHE A 125 -16.93 -4.07 -9.58
C PHE A 125 -15.51 -3.73 -10.01
N ALA A 126 -15.35 -3.22 -11.22
CA ALA A 126 -14.04 -2.95 -11.80
C ALA A 126 -13.93 -1.50 -12.22
N GLN A 127 -12.78 -0.87 -11.93
CA GLN A 127 -12.47 0.44 -12.49
C GLN A 127 -12.55 0.37 -14.03
N GLN A 128 -13.02 1.43 -14.66
CA GLN A 128 -13.43 1.43 -16.07
C GLN A 128 -12.36 0.88 -17.03
N GLU A 129 -11.07 1.12 -16.76
CA GLU A 129 -9.99 0.64 -17.60
C GLU A 129 -9.90 -0.89 -17.56
N VAL A 130 -9.98 -1.48 -16.38
CA VAL A 130 -10.02 -2.94 -16.20
C VAL A 130 -11.32 -3.51 -16.78
N ALA A 131 -12.47 -2.87 -16.51
CA ALA A 131 -13.76 -3.28 -17.05
C ALA A 131 -13.76 -3.28 -18.59
N SER A 132 -13.09 -2.30 -19.22
CA SER A 132 -12.97 -2.21 -20.68
C SER A 132 -12.16 -3.37 -21.27
N VAL A 133 -11.14 -3.85 -20.56
CA VAL A 133 -10.37 -5.03 -20.98
C VAL A 133 -11.19 -6.30 -20.80
N LEU A 134 -11.90 -6.45 -19.67
CA LEU A 134 -12.80 -7.60 -19.45
C LEU A 134 -13.85 -7.71 -20.58
N ALA A 135 -14.44 -6.59 -20.98
CA ALA A 135 -15.39 -6.55 -22.08
C ALA A 135 -14.75 -6.86 -23.43
N SER A 136 -13.61 -6.24 -23.78
CA SER A 136 -13.02 -6.35 -25.12
C SER A 136 -12.24 -7.64 -25.36
N LYS A 137 -11.47 -8.12 -24.36
CA LYS A 137 -10.60 -9.30 -24.47
C LYS A 137 -11.34 -10.61 -24.14
N TYR A 138 -12.26 -10.56 -23.18
CA TYR A 138 -12.93 -11.76 -22.65
C TYR A 138 -14.43 -11.82 -22.94
N ALA A 139 -15.00 -10.80 -23.59
CA ALA A 139 -16.45 -10.63 -23.76
C ALA A 139 -17.23 -10.70 -22.43
N LEU A 140 -16.57 -10.42 -21.30
CA LEU A 140 -17.14 -10.50 -19.97
C LEU A 140 -17.78 -9.15 -19.60
N THR A 141 -19.08 -9.04 -19.82
CA THR A 141 -19.90 -7.86 -19.49
C THR A 141 -21.00 -8.17 -18.48
N ALA A 142 -21.54 -9.39 -18.52
CA ALA A 142 -22.55 -9.84 -17.56
C ALA A 142 -21.94 -9.91 -16.15
N GLY A 143 -22.61 -9.28 -15.18
CA GLY A 143 -22.13 -9.26 -13.79
C GLY A 143 -20.95 -8.30 -13.54
N VAL A 144 -20.52 -7.52 -14.53
CA VAL A 144 -19.47 -6.50 -14.38
C VAL A 144 -20.10 -5.12 -14.27
N THR A 145 -19.82 -4.44 -13.16
CA THR A 145 -20.15 -3.04 -12.92
C THR A 145 -18.90 -2.20 -13.11
N SER A 146 -18.93 -1.34 -14.13
CA SER A 146 -17.84 -0.40 -14.41
C SER A 146 -17.89 0.81 -13.46
N ILE A 147 -16.76 1.12 -12.84
CA ILE A 147 -16.59 2.25 -11.94
C ILE A 147 -15.72 3.29 -12.64
N ALA A 148 -16.30 4.46 -12.90
CA ALA A 148 -15.58 5.58 -13.50
C ALA A 148 -14.40 5.98 -12.59
N THR A 149 -13.27 6.29 -13.21
CA THR A 149 -12.11 6.84 -12.51
C THR A 149 -12.50 8.20 -11.91
N PRO A 150 -12.50 8.37 -10.57
CA PRO A 150 -12.91 9.62 -9.95
C PRO A 150 -12.03 10.78 -10.42
N ALA A 151 -12.64 11.94 -10.65
CA ALA A 151 -11.87 13.16 -10.88
C ALA A 151 -11.03 13.48 -9.64
N VAL A 152 -9.73 13.69 -9.82
CA VAL A 152 -8.84 14.12 -8.73
C VAL A 152 -9.33 15.48 -8.24
N SER A 153 -9.76 15.58 -6.98
CA SER A 153 -10.16 16.86 -6.41
C SER A 153 -8.92 17.75 -6.22
N ALA A 154 -9.06 19.07 -6.39
CA ALA A 154 -7.96 20.00 -6.14
C ALA A 154 -7.47 19.98 -4.68
N ALA A 155 -8.31 19.52 -3.73
CA ALA A 155 -7.95 19.36 -2.31
C ALA A 155 -7.01 18.17 -2.06
N THR A 156 -7.07 17.13 -2.91
CA THR A 156 -6.16 15.97 -2.88
C THR A 156 -4.83 16.21 -3.60
N ALA A 157 -4.56 17.43 -4.09
CA ALA A 157 -3.35 17.77 -4.85
C ALA A 157 -2.03 17.64 -4.05
N LEU A 158 -2.09 17.46 -2.73
CA LEU A 158 -0.94 17.09 -1.90
C LEU A 158 -0.62 15.59 -1.96
N SER A 159 -1.56 14.74 -2.37
CA SER A 159 -1.33 13.33 -2.68
C SER A 159 -1.22 13.18 -4.19
N THR A 160 0.00 13.31 -4.72
CA THR A 160 0.31 13.09 -6.15
C THR A 160 0.15 11.61 -6.58
N VAL A 161 -0.24 10.75 -5.65
CA VAL A 161 -0.55 9.33 -5.87
C VAL A 161 -2.07 9.17 -5.86
N PRO A 162 -2.66 8.70 -6.96
CA PRO A 162 -4.05 8.29 -6.97
C PRO A 162 -4.26 7.20 -5.94
N THR A 163 -5.06 7.50 -4.93
CA THR A 163 -5.45 6.56 -3.89
C THR A 163 -6.69 5.77 -4.34
N PRO A 164 -6.83 4.49 -3.96
CA PRO A 164 -8.00 3.68 -4.28
C PRO A 164 -9.32 4.13 -3.59
N ASP A 165 -9.26 5.09 -2.68
CA ASP A 165 -10.37 5.54 -1.82
C ASP A 165 -11.57 6.06 -2.60
N GLY A 166 -11.33 6.91 -3.62
CA GLY A 166 -12.43 7.44 -4.44
C GLY A 166 -13.15 6.33 -5.22
N VAL A 167 -12.41 5.32 -5.69
CA VAL A 167 -12.96 4.16 -6.40
C VAL A 167 -13.72 3.26 -5.43
N ALA A 168 -13.15 3.01 -4.25
CA ALA A 168 -13.82 2.22 -3.21
C ALA A 168 -15.12 2.89 -2.74
N ALA A 169 -15.14 4.22 -2.58
CA ALA A 169 -16.33 4.97 -2.22
C ALA A 169 -17.41 4.90 -3.32
N ALA A 170 -17.01 4.99 -4.58
CA ALA A 170 -17.92 4.82 -5.72
C ALA A 170 -18.51 3.41 -5.76
N ILE A 171 -17.73 2.37 -5.43
CA ILE A 171 -18.19 0.98 -5.33
C ILE A 171 -19.24 0.83 -4.22
N VAL A 172 -18.95 1.31 -3.00
CA VAL A 172 -19.93 1.25 -1.89
C VAL A 172 -21.23 1.94 -2.28
N LYS A 173 -21.14 3.12 -2.89
CA LYS A 173 -22.33 3.86 -3.36
C LYS A 173 -23.11 3.06 -4.40
N GLN A 174 -22.43 2.46 -5.37
CA GLN A 174 -23.06 1.68 -6.43
C GLN A 174 -23.69 0.39 -5.92
N ALA A 175 -23.09 -0.24 -4.92
CA ALA A 175 -23.64 -1.41 -4.23
C ALA A 175 -24.73 -1.07 -3.20
N GLY A 176 -24.97 0.22 -2.94
CA GLY A 176 -25.92 0.72 -1.94
C GLY A 176 -25.38 0.70 -0.50
N SER A 177 -24.52 -0.27 -0.15
CA SER A 177 -23.79 -0.29 1.12
C SER A 177 -22.59 -1.22 1.05
N ALA A 178 -21.63 -1.05 1.96
CA ALA A 178 -20.48 -1.94 2.04
C ALA A 178 -20.87 -3.36 2.49
N ALA A 179 -21.89 -3.48 3.35
CA ALA A 179 -22.41 -4.77 3.80
C ALA A 179 -23.01 -5.60 2.65
N ALA A 180 -23.61 -4.96 1.64
CA ALA A 180 -24.18 -5.64 0.48
C ALA A 180 -23.12 -6.35 -0.39
N LEU A 181 -21.84 -5.95 -0.29
CA LEU A 181 -20.74 -6.57 -1.04
C LEU A 181 -20.32 -7.92 -0.43
N GLY A 182 -20.67 -8.20 0.83
CA GLY A 182 -20.18 -9.36 1.56
C GLY A 182 -18.66 -9.38 1.67
N GLN A 183 -18.07 -10.57 1.60
CA GLN A 183 -16.62 -10.74 1.57
C GLN A 183 -16.06 -10.33 0.20
N VAL A 184 -15.17 -9.35 0.19
CA VAL A 184 -14.61 -8.76 -1.03
C VAL A 184 -13.22 -9.32 -1.34
N GLY A 185 -13.04 -9.83 -2.56
CA GLY A 185 -11.76 -10.17 -3.14
C GLY A 185 -11.19 -9.00 -3.93
N VAL A 186 -10.13 -8.37 -3.42
CA VAL A 186 -9.45 -7.23 -4.08
C VAL A 186 -8.39 -7.72 -5.05
N VAL A 187 -8.50 -7.31 -6.31
CA VAL A 187 -7.52 -7.57 -7.37
C VAL A 187 -6.98 -6.25 -7.89
N THR A 188 -5.66 -6.08 -7.82
CA THR A 188 -4.96 -4.89 -8.32
C THR A 188 -3.46 -5.18 -8.46
N HIS A 189 -2.64 -4.17 -8.77
CA HIS A 189 -1.19 -4.25 -8.71
C HIS A 189 -0.69 -4.60 -7.30
N ARG A 190 0.29 -5.49 -7.20
CA ARG A 190 0.83 -6.04 -5.95
C ARG A 190 1.19 -4.96 -4.94
N ASP A 191 1.91 -3.93 -5.37
CA ASP A 191 2.37 -2.87 -4.47
C ASP A 191 1.22 -1.92 -4.06
N GLN A 192 0.06 -1.93 -4.73
CA GLN A 192 -1.14 -1.14 -4.36
C GLN A 192 -2.08 -1.92 -3.42
N ALA A 193 -1.96 -3.24 -3.33
CA ALA A 193 -2.96 -4.11 -2.73
C ALA A 193 -3.24 -3.79 -1.24
N ALA A 194 -2.21 -3.54 -0.44
CA ALA A 194 -2.37 -3.16 0.97
C ALA A 194 -3.19 -1.87 1.13
N LEU A 195 -2.85 -0.83 0.37
CA LEU A 195 -3.56 0.44 0.39
C LEU A 195 -5.00 0.30 -0.11
N ALA A 196 -5.22 -0.50 -1.16
CA ALA A 196 -6.56 -0.77 -1.68
C ALA A 196 -7.46 -1.49 -0.68
N VAL A 197 -6.92 -2.50 0.01
CA VAL A 197 -7.63 -3.21 1.09
C VAL A 197 -7.90 -2.27 2.27
N GLN A 198 -6.92 -1.48 2.71
CA GLN A 198 -7.10 -0.51 3.79
C GLN A 198 -8.18 0.52 3.46
N ALA A 199 -8.15 1.11 2.25
CA ALA A 199 -9.14 2.08 1.80
C ALA A 199 -10.54 1.49 1.70
N SER A 200 -10.64 0.24 1.23
CA SER A 200 -11.92 -0.48 1.17
C SER A 200 -12.49 -0.75 2.57
N ASN A 201 -11.64 -1.21 3.50
CA ASN A 201 -12.05 -1.50 4.88
C ASN A 201 -12.44 -0.23 5.65
N ALA A 202 -11.77 0.90 5.40
CA ALA A 202 -12.13 2.19 5.98
C ALA A 202 -13.55 2.67 5.58
N LEU A 203 -14.09 2.15 4.47
CA LEU A 203 -15.46 2.38 4.01
C LEU A 203 -16.43 1.27 4.43
N GLY A 204 -16.01 0.36 5.32
CA GLY A 204 -16.83 -0.71 5.88
C GLY A 204 -16.89 -1.99 5.05
N MET A 205 -16.09 -2.13 3.99
CA MET A 205 -16.01 -3.40 3.24
C MET A 205 -15.29 -4.46 4.06
N GLN A 206 -15.55 -5.74 3.76
CA GLN A 206 -14.75 -6.87 4.27
C GLN A 206 -13.75 -7.28 3.18
N ALA A 207 -12.72 -6.46 2.97
CA ALA A 207 -11.79 -6.60 1.86
C ALA A 207 -10.51 -7.36 2.25
N ALA A 208 -10.10 -8.27 1.35
CA ALA A 208 -8.85 -9.00 1.43
C ALA A 208 -8.39 -9.41 0.02
N VAL A 209 -7.12 -9.75 -0.15
CA VAL A 209 -6.60 -10.26 -1.42
C VAL A 209 -6.95 -11.75 -1.57
N PRO A 210 -7.39 -12.22 -2.75
CA PRO A 210 -7.64 -13.64 -2.98
C PRO A 210 -6.38 -14.50 -2.74
N ALA A 211 -6.50 -15.51 -1.88
CA ALA A 211 -5.41 -16.42 -1.57
C ALA A 211 -5.01 -17.24 -2.80
N GLY A 212 -3.70 -17.36 -3.07
CA GLY A 212 -3.16 -18.12 -4.20
C GLY A 212 -3.25 -17.41 -5.56
N LEU A 213 -3.84 -16.21 -5.64
CA LEU A 213 -3.83 -15.39 -6.85
C LEU A 213 -2.54 -14.56 -6.92
N ALA A 214 -1.79 -14.69 -8.01
CA ALA A 214 -0.62 -13.86 -8.27
C ALA A 214 -1.08 -12.48 -8.77
N LEU A 215 -0.87 -11.43 -7.97
CA LEU A 215 -1.16 -10.06 -8.38
C LEU A 215 -0.08 -9.53 -9.35
N PRO A 216 -0.46 -8.75 -10.39
CA PRO A 216 0.51 -8.12 -11.29
C PRO A 216 1.50 -7.23 -10.55
N SER A 217 2.78 -7.26 -10.95
CA SER A 217 3.84 -6.47 -10.30
C SER A 217 4.67 -5.62 -11.26
N ALA A 218 4.30 -5.61 -12.54
CA ALA A 218 4.98 -4.83 -13.58
C ALA A 218 4.50 -3.38 -13.56
N TYR A 219 5.41 -2.47 -13.90
CA TYR A 219 5.14 -1.05 -14.06
C TYR A 219 5.13 -0.66 -15.54
N ASP A 220 4.23 0.24 -15.93
CA ASP A 220 4.20 0.81 -17.28
C ASP A 220 4.92 2.16 -17.30
N ALA A 221 6.08 2.23 -17.96
CA ALA A 221 6.82 3.48 -18.13
C ALA A 221 6.03 4.54 -18.93
N SER A 222 5.02 4.11 -19.70
CA SER A 222 4.13 4.98 -20.47
C SER A 222 2.83 5.34 -19.74
N ALA A 223 2.67 4.98 -18.45
CA ALA A 223 1.51 5.39 -17.67
C ALA A 223 1.34 6.91 -17.68
N GLN A 224 0.10 7.38 -17.78
CA GLN A 224 -0.24 8.81 -17.81
C GLN A 224 0.31 9.51 -16.56
N GLN A 225 0.06 8.91 -15.39
CA GLN A 225 0.52 9.41 -14.10
C GLN A 225 1.98 9.03 -13.87
N ALA A 226 2.86 10.03 -13.76
CA ALA A 226 4.30 9.81 -13.58
C ALA A 226 4.63 9.00 -12.31
N ALA A 227 3.84 9.18 -11.25
CA ALA A 227 4.00 8.43 -9.99
C ALA A 227 3.78 6.91 -10.13
N LEU A 228 3.11 6.45 -11.19
CA LEU A 228 2.83 5.04 -11.43
C LEU A 228 3.79 4.39 -12.45
N ARG A 229 4.81 5.12 -12.92
CA ARG A 229 5.75 4.62 -13.94
C ARG A 229 6.91 3.81 -13.36
N ARG A 230 7.23 4.03 -12.08
CA ARG A 230 8.36 3.41 -11.40
C ARG A 230 7.99 2.99 -9.99
N ARG A 231 8.55 1.86 -9.57
CA ARG A 231 8.27 1.26 -8.26
C ARG A 231 8.72 2.10 -7.08
N ASP A 232 9.92 2.65 -7.13
CA ASP A 232 10.49 3.46 -6.05
C ASP A 232 9.66 4.71 -5.75
N LEU A 233 9.26 5.43 -6.81
CA LEU A 233 8.39 6.61 -6.68
C LEU A 233 7.00 6.23 -6.17
N TYR A 234 6.46 5.12 -6.65
CA TYR A 234 5.16 4.65 -6.22
C TYR A 234 5.14 4.26 -4.74
N LEU A 235 6.12 3.50 -4.27
CA LEU A 235 6.18 3.03 -2.88
C LEU A 235 6.34 4.18 -1.89
N LEU A 236 7.18 5.17 -2.21
CA LEU A 236 7.32 6.36 -1.38
C LEU A 236 5.99 7.12 -1.28
N GLY A 237 5.30 7.25 -2.40
CA GLY A 237 3.99 7.87 -2.44
C GLY A 237 2.91 7.08 -1.68
N ASN A 238 2.91 5.76 -1.80
CA ASN A 238 2.00 4.87 -1.08
C ASN A 238 2.20 4.98 0.43
N LEU A 239 3.45 5.02 0.90
CA LEU A 239 3.76 5.26 2.31
C LEU A 239 3.15 6.58 2.81
N GLY A 240 3.31 7.66 2.03
CA GLY A 240 2.70 8.95 2.35
C GLY A 240 1.17 8.87 2.46
N ALA A 241 0.53 8.14 1.54
CA ALA A 241 -0.92 7.93 1.57
C ALA A 241 -1.36 7.11 2.80
N GLN A 242 -0.66 6.04 3.16
CA GLN A 242 -0.96 5.22 4.34
C GLN A 242 -0.90 6.03 5.63
N LEU A 243 0.15 6.86 5.79
CA LEU A 243 0.30 7.74 6.95
C LEU A 243 -0.80 8.81 6.98
N GLY A 244 -1.16 9.40 5.83
CA GLY A 244 -2.27 10.34 5.73
C GLY A 244 -3.61 9.72 6.15
N MET A 245 -3.91 8.52 5.68
CA MET A 245 -5.11 7.76 6.05
C MET A 245 -5.13 7.40 7.52
N LEU A 246 -4.00 6.93 8.06
CA LEU A 246 -3.86 6.62 9.49
C LEU A 246 -4.14 7.85 10.36
N ARG A 247 -3.57 9.01 9.99
CA ARG A 247 -3.82 10.26 10.72
C ARG A 247 -5.30 10.61 10.75
N ILE A 248 -6.01 10.51 9.62
CA ILE A 248 -7.45 10.78 9.58
C ILE A 248 -8.22 9.78 10.44
N ALA A 249 -7.87 8.49 10.40
CA ALA A 249 -8.51 7.46 11.21
C ALA A 249 -8.34 7.72 12.72
N LEU A 250 -7.13 8.08 13.16
CA LEU A 250 -6.85 8.42 14.56
C LEU A 250 -7.62 9.67 15.03
N ILE A 251 -7.71 10.70 14.16
CA ILE A 251 -8.52 11.90 14.46
C ILE A 251 -9.99 11.54 14.64
N ASN A 252 -10.57 10.74 13.72
CA ASN A 252 -11.97 10.36 13.81
C ASN A 252 -12.27 9.45 15.01
N GLN A 253 -11.29 8.66 15.45
CA GLN A 253 -11.41 7.84 16.65
C GLN A 253 -11.47 8.69 17.92
N GLU A 254 -10.62 9.72 18.02
CA GLU A 254 -10.57 10.61 19.18
C GLU A 254 -11.71 11.64 19.17
N TYR A 255 -12.06 12.15 17.98
CA TYR A 255 -13.04 13.22 17.78
C TYR A 255 -14.15 12.79 16.79
N PRO A 256 -15.05 11.88 17.19
CA PRO A 256 -16.05 11.32 16.28
C PRO A 256 -17.11 12.31 15.78
N ASN A 257 -17.24 13.49 16.43
CA ASN A 257 -18.22 14.52 16.10
C ASN A 257 -17.61 15.83 15.55
N GLY A 258 -16.29 15.85 15.30
CA GLY A 258 -15.55 17.05 14.90
C GLY A 258 -15.04 17.88 16.07
#